data_AF-F9ER80-F1
#
_entry.id   AF-F9ER80-F1
#
_cell.length_a   1.000
_cell.length_b   1.000
_cell.length_c   1.000
_cell.angle_alpha   90.00
_cell.angle_beta   90.00
_cell.angle_gamma   90.00
#
_symmetry.space_group_name_H-M   'P 1'
#
loop_
_entity.id
_entity.type
_entity.pdbx_description
1 polymer ?
#
loop_
_entity_poly.entity_id
_entity_poly.type
_entity_poly.pdbx_seq_one_letter_code
_entity_poly.pdbx_strand_id
1 'polypeptide(L)'
;MTLFYSWLISLDKVSFVFIDEFDAFYHVDLAKRVVEELLKLNVQAILTTHDTTIMTNDLLRPDCYFVVLSEGKIKSLPDLTEKELRQAHNLEKMYRAGAFNE
;
A
#
# COMPACT_ATOMS: atom_id res chain seq x y z
N MET A 1 18.52 7.56 1.23
CA MET A 1 18.54 7.20 2.67
C MET A 1 18.37 8.40 3.59
N THR A 2 19.13 9.50 3.47
CA THR A 2 19.03 10.66 4.38
C THR A 2 17.66 11.37 4.37
N LEU A 3 16.99 11.46 3.22
CA LEU A 3 15.69 12.12 3.10
C LEU A 3 14.58 11.40 3.89
N PHE A 4 14.46 10.08 3.70
CA PHE A 4 13.49 9.25 4.41
C PHE A 4 13.70 9.29 5.93
N TYR A 5 14.96 9.23 6.38
CA TYR A 5 15.30 9.31 7.80
C TYR A 5 14.91 10.67 8.42
N SER A 6 15.19 11.77 7.73
CA SER A 6 14.78 13.12 8.19
C SER A 6 13.26 13.29 8.22
N TRP A 7 12.54 12.68 7.26
CA TRP A 7 11.08 12.64 7.27
C TRP A 7 10.56 11.84 8.46
N LEU A 8 11.04 10.61 8.66
CA LEU A 8 10.62 9.72 9.75
C LEU A 8 10.69 10.41 11.13
N ILE A 9 11.76 11.17 11.39
CA ILE A 9 11.95 11.93 12.64
C ILE A 9 10.89 13.03 12.81
N SER A 10 10.34 13.56 11.72
CA SER A 10 9.34 14.63 11.74
C SER A 10 7.90 14.11 11.64
N LEU A 11 7.71 12.81 11.36
CA LEU A 11 6.38 12.22 11.18
C LEU A 11 5.57 12.15 12.47
N ASP A 12 6.22 12.19 13.64
CA ASP A 12 5.50 12.24 14.92
C ASP A 12 4.78 13.58 15.16
N LYS A 13 5.08 14.62 14.37
CA LYS A 13 4.50 15.96 14.48
C LYS A 13 3.41 16.26 13.46
N VAL A 14 3.13 15.32 12.55
CA VAL A 14 2.14 15.51 11.49
C VAL A 14 0.97 14.56 11.68
N SER A 15 -0.23 15.02 11.35
CA SER A 15 -1.45 14.21 11.41
C SER A 15 -1.72 13.42 10.13
N PHE A 16 -1.14 13.85 9.01
CA PHE A 16 -1.36 13.28 7.69
C PHE A 16 -0.07 13.26 6.88
N VAL A 17 0.19 12.17 6.17
CA VAL A 17 1.29 12.04 5.22
C VAL A 17 0.81 11.43 3.90
N PHE A 18 1.32 11.98 2.80
CA PHE A 18 1.13 11.45 1.46
C PHE A 18 2.50 11.29 0.81
N ILE A 19 2.83 10.09 0.32
CA ILE A 19 4.09 9.80 -0.34
C ILE A 19 3.80 9.12 -1.67
N ASP A 20 4.21 9.80 -2.75
CA ASP A 20 4.08 9.27 -4.10
C ASP A 20 5.28 8.38 -4.46
N GLU A 21 5.04 7.24 -5.10
CA GLU A 21 6.02 6.22 -5.49
C GLU A 21 7.07 5.97 -4.39
N PHE A 22 6.59 5.60 -3.20
CA PHE A 22 7.42 5.60 -1.98
C PHE A 22 8.58 4.60 -2.02
N ASP A 23 8.51 3.59 -2.90
CA ASP A 23 9.43 2.47 -3.01
C ASP A 23 10.25 2.45 -4.31
N ALA A 24 10.26 3.53 -5.09
CA ALA A 24 10.94 3.64 -6.39
C ALA A 24 12.42 3.16 -6.40
N PHE A 25 13.08 3.15 -5.25
CA PHE A 25 14.48 2.76 -5.06
C PHE A 25 14.70 1.73 -3.95
N TYR A 26 13.64 1.13 -3.42
CA TYR A 26 13.72 0.20 -2.31
C TYR A 26 13.58 -1.24 -2.79
N HIS A 27 14.30 -2.14 -2.12
CA HIS A 27 13.97 -3.56 -2.21
C HIS A 27 12.63 -3.81 -1.51
N VAL A 28 11.87 -4.80 -1.98
CA VAL A 28 10.52 -5.14 -1.48
C VAL A 28 10.48 -5.25 0.06
N ASP A 29 11.46 -5.91 0.66
CA ASP A 29 11.52 -6.07 2.13
C ASP A 29 11.71 -4.73 2.87
N LEU A 30 12.47 -3.80 2.28
CA LEU A 30 12.65 -2.47 2.84
C LEU A 30 11.36 -1.66 2.71
N ALA A 31 10.69 -1.74 1.56
CA ALA A 31 9.40 -1.08 1.35
C ALA A 31 8.36 -1.55 2.37
N LYS A 32 8.26 -2.86 2.61
CA LYS A 32 7.41 -3.44 3.66
C LYS A 32 7.75 -2.88 5.04
N ARG A 33 9.04 -2.83 5.37
CA ARG A 33 9.49 -2.30 6.67
C ARG A 33 9.13 -0.82 6.85
N VAL A 34 9.19 -0.02 5.80
CA VAL A 34 8.77 1.38 5.82
C VAL A 34 7.28 1.49 6.20
N VAL A 35 6.42 0.70 5.56
CA VAL A 35 4.97 0.66 5.87
C VAL A 35 4.73 0.21 7.30
N GLU A 36 5.43 -0.82 7.78
CA GLU A 36 5.32 -1.28 9.17
C GLU A 36 5.69 -0.20 10.20
N GLU A 37 6.74 0.59 9.95
CA GLU A 37 7.09 1.70 10.85
C GLU A 37 6.04 2.82 10.80
N LEU A 38 5.48 3.12 9.62
CA LEU A 38 4.40 4.10 9.49
C LEU A 38 3.13 3.67 10.25
N LEU A 39 2.79 2.38 10.25
CA LEU A 39 1.64 1.84 10.98
C LEU A 39 1.76 1.96 12.51
N LYS A 40 2.98 2.11 13.04
CA LYS A 40 3.22 2.32 14.48
C LYS A 40 3.02 3.78 14.91
N LEU A 41 3.03 4.71 13.95
CA LEU A 41 2.85 6.12 14.21
C LEU A 41 1.36 6.47 14.26
N ASN A 42 1.00 7.47 15.06
CA ASN A 42 -0.35 8.00 15.10
C ASN A 42 -0.59 9.02 13.97
N VAL A 43 -0.42 8.58 12.73
CA VAL A 43 -0.53 9.41 11.52
C VAL A 43 -1.41 8.72 10.49
N GLN A 44 -2.21 9.50 9.76
CA GLN A 44 -2.91 8.99 8.58
C GLN A 44 -1.96 9.01 7.38
N ALA A 45 -1.62 7.84 6.84
CA ALA A 45 -0.71 7.73 5.71
C ALA A 45 -1.41 7.25 4.44
N ILE A 46 -1.10 7.89 3.31
CA ILE A 46 -1.44 7.43 1.96
C ILE A 46 -0.13 7.27 1.18
N LEU A 47 0.05 6.09 0.61
CA LEU A 47 1.24 5.70 -0.15
C LEU A 47 0.80 5.22 -1.53
N THR A 48 1.52 5.62 -2.57
CA THR A 48 1.33 5.07 -3.93
C THR A 48 2.56 4.29 -4.36
N THR A 49 2.36 3.25 -5.16
CA THR A 49 3.42 2.42 -5.70
C THR A 49 2.95 1.74 -6.99
N HIS A 50 3.89 1.37 -7.85
CA HIS A 50 3.68 0.43 -8.94
C HIS A 50 4.03 -1.03 -8.58
N ASP A 51 4.67 -1.28 -7.44
CA ASP A 51 5.10 -2.62 -7.01
C ASP A 51 3.95 -3.40 -6.35
N THR A 52 3.41 -4.37 -7.08
CA THR A 52 2.33 -5.23 -6.57
C THR A 52 2.78 -6.23 -5.48
N THR A 53 4.08 -6.42 -5.27
CA THR A 53 4.61 -7.41 -4.30
C THR A 53 4.40 -7.00 -2.85
N ILE A 54 4.12 -5.71 -2.59
CA ILE A 54 3.76 -5.24 -1.26
C ILE A 54 2.30 -5.51 -0.91
N MET A 55 1.45 -5.82 -1.91
CA MET A 55 0.02 -6.11 -1.73
C MET A 55 -0.17 -7.47 -1.06
N THR A 56 -0.13 -7.47 0.28
CA THR A 56 -0.27 -8.66 1.11
C THR A 56 -1.23 -8.39 2.27
N ASN A 57 -1.96 -9.42 2.69
CA ASN A 57 -2.86 -9.35 3.84
C ASN A 57 -2.13 -9.20 5.18
N ASP A 58 -0.85 -9.60 5.21
CA ASP A 58 0.00 -9.47 6.39
C ASP A 58 0.48 -8.03 6.61
N LEU A 59 0.56 -7.22 5.54
CA LEU A 59 1.03 -5.84 5.60
C LEU A 59 -0.11 -4.85 5.88
N LEU A 60 -1.19 -4.93 5.10
CA LEU A 60 -2.37 -4.06 5.24
C LEU A 60 -3.63 -4.89 5.03
N ARG A 61 -4.74 -4.42 5.60
CA ARG A 61 -6.04 -5.03 5.36
C ARG A 61 -6.49 -4.80 3.91
N PRO A 62 -7.26 -5.73 3.29
CA PRO A 62 -7.79 -5.58 1.94
C PRO A 62 -8.48 -4.25 1.65
N ASP A 63 -9.24 -3.72 2.61
CA ASP A 63 -9.99 -2.46 2.50
C ASP A 63 -9.10 -1.21 2.47
N CYS A 64 -7.81 -1.35 2.78
CA CYS A 64 -6.83 -0.27 2.69
C CYS A 64 -6.08 -0.25 1.35
N TYR A 65 -6.30 -1.24 0.47
CA TYR A 65 -5.74 -1.23 -0.88
C TYR A 65 -6.72 -0.60 -1.86
N PHE A 66 -6.18 0.26 -2.71
CA PHE A 66 -6.92 0.92 -3.77
C PHE A 66 -6.20 0.70 -5.09
N VAL A 67 -6.94 0.35 -6.13
CA VAL A 67 -6.42 0.18 -7.48
C VAL A 67 -6.76 1.43 -8.29
N VAL A 68 -5.73 2.02 -8.88
CA VAL A 68 -5.90 3.10 -9.86
C VAL A 68 -6.15 2.46 -11.22
N LEU A 69 -7.39 2.58 -11.70
CA LEU A 69 -7.84 2.04 -12.98
C LEU A 69 -7.57 3.02 -14.11
N SER A 70 -7.63 2.49 -15.34
CA SER A 70 -7.74 3.28 -16.57
C SER A 70 -8.82 4.36 -16.42
N GLU A 71 -8.59 5.55 -16.99
CA GLU A 71 -9.49 6.72 -16.90
C GLU A 71 -9.47 7.47 -15.55
N GLY A 72 -8.51 7.19 -14.66
CA GLY A 72 -8.32 7.96 -13.42
C GLY A 72 -9.32 7.62 -12.32
N LYS A 73 -10.00 6.47 -12.42
CA LYS A 73 -10.90 5.96 -11.38
C LYS A 73 -10.08 5.23 -10.31
N ILE A 74 -10.45 5.42 -9.06
CA ILE A 74 -9.84 4.72 -7.92
C ILE A 74 -10.95 3.86 -7.29
N LYS A 75 -10.71 2.55 -7.18
CA LYS A 75 -11.64 1.62 -6.52
C LYS A 75 -10.92 0.88 -5.40
N SER A 76 -11.64 0.59 -4.31
CA SER A 76 -11.10 -0.25 -3.24
C SER A 76 -11.01 -1.70 -3.70
N LEU A 77 -10.05 -2.45 -3.19
CA LEU A 77 -9.83 -3.85 -3.57
C LEU A 77 -11.05 -4.76 -3.31
N PRO A 78 -11.79 -4.64 -2.18
CA PRO A 78 -12.99 -5.42 -1.93
C PRO A 78 -14.16 -5.09 -2.87
N ASP A 79 -14.20 -3.89 -3.44
CA ASP A 79 -15.26 -3.49 -4.38
C ASP A 79 -15.02 -4.05 -5.80
N LEU A 80 -13.81 -4.55 -6.05
CA LEU A 80 -13.38 -5.09 -7.35
C LEU A 80 -13.54 -6.61 -7.44
N THR A 81 -14.03 -7.26 -6.39
CA THR A 81 -14.24 -8.71 -6.39
C THR A 81 -15.35 -9.13 -5.44
N GLU A 82 -16.13 -10.14 -5.84
CA GLU A 82 -17.11 -10.79 -4.96
C GLU A 82 -16.47 -11.80 -3.99
N LYS A 83 -15.16 -12.05 -4.09
CA LYS A 83 -14.44 -13.01 -3.25
C LYS A 83 -14.09 -12.41 -1.88
N GLU A 84 -14.20 -13.23 -0.84
CA GLU A 84 -13.75 -12.90 0.52
C GLU A 84 -12.22 -12.74 0.60
N LEU A 85 -11.74 -11.50 0.40
CA LEU A 85 -10.31 -11.16 0.37
C LEU A 85 -9.59 -11.38 1.70
N ARG A 86 -10.33 -11.36 2.82
CA ARG A 86 -9.76 -11.62 4.16
C ARG A 86 -9.21 -13.04 4.30
N GLN A 87 -9.70 -13.99 3.50
CA GLN A 87 -9.24 -15.39 3.53
C GLN A 87 -8.20 -15.69 2.45
N ALA A 88 -8.04 -14.80 1.47
CA ALA A 88 -7.13 -14.99 0.35
C ALA A 88 -5.67 -14.91 0.82
N HIS A 89 -4.90 -15.99 0.69
CA HIS A 89 -3.49 -16.01 1.09
C HIS A 89 -2.55 -15.28 0.10
N ASN A 90 -3.05 -14.78 -1.03
CA ASN A 90 -2.18 -14.15 -2.03
C ASN A 90 -2.93 -13.11 -2.88
N LEU A 91 -3.04 -11.88 -2.33
CA LEU A 91 -3.64 -10.73 -3.03
C LEU A 91 -2.88 -10.38 -4.31
N GLU A 92 -1.54 -10.41 -4.28
CA GLU A 92 -0.70 -10.15 -5.45
C GLU A 92 -1.03 -11.08 -6.62
N LYS A 93 -1.12 -12.40 -6.38
CA LYS A 93 -1.48 -13.36 -7.43
C LYS A 93 -2.87 -13.11 -8.00
N MET A 94 -3.83 -12.77 -7.15
CA MET A 94 -5.18 -12.41 -7.61
C MET A 94 -5.15 -11.17 -8.49
N TYR A 95 -4.36 -10.16 -8.09
CA TYR A 95 -4.19 -8.93 -8.86
C TYR A 95 -3.57 -9.19 -10.22
N ARG A 96 -2.45 -9.92 -10.27
CA ARG A 96 -1.79 -10.28 -11.53
C ARG A 96 -2.64 -11.19 -12.42
N ALA A 97 -3.53 -12.00 -11.83
CA ALA A 97 -4.47 -12.83 -12.57
C ALA A 97 -5.66 -12.05 -13.16
N GLY A 98 -5.74 -10.73 -12.93
CA GLY A 98 -6.80 -9.88 -13.44
C GLY A 98 -8.11 -10.00 -12.65
N ALA A 99 -8.07 -10.50 -11.42
CA ALA A 99 -9.26 -10.66 -10.57
C ALA A 99 -9.93 -9.34 -10.18
N PHE A 100 -9.28 -8.20 -10.47
CA PHE A 100 -9.73 -6.85 -10.12
C PHE A 100 -9.84 -5.92 -11.35
N ASN A 101 -9.87 -6.47 -12.57
CA ASN A 101 -9.89 -5.71 -13.83
C ASN A 101 -11.32 -5.33 -14.30
N GLU A 102 -12.28 -5.12 -13.39
CA GLU A 102 -13.66 -4.71 -13.72
C GLU A 102 -13.84 -3.23 -14.06
#